data_AF-A0AAW4G9H8-F1
#
_entry.id   AF-A0AAW4G9H8-F1
#
_cell.length_a   1.000
_cell.length_b   1.000
_cell.length_c   1.000
_cell.angle_alpha   90.00
_cell.angle_beta   90.00
_cell.angle_gamma   90.00
#
_symmetry.space_group_name_H-M   'P 1'
#
loop_
_entity.id
_entity.type
_entity.pdbx_description
1 polymer ?
#
loop_
_entity_poly.entity_id
_entity_poly.type
_entity_poly.pdbx_seq_one_letter_code
_entity_poly.pdbx_strand_id
1 'polypeptide(L)'
;MILTTDRATARTIVGNVRDVPPLTWGRNVEPADDMWNSNSVVSWLLVTAGIPTSTVVPPAGGSAPGWQAGLALGAGGRPESATP
;
A
#
# COMPACT_ATOMS: atom_id res chain seq x y z
N MET A 1 5.58 -1.08 -15.34
CA MET A 1 4.35 -1.89 -15.23
C MET A 1 3.16 -0.95 -15.14
N ILE A 2 2.08 -1.23 -15.85
CA ILE A 2 0.81 -0.51 -15.69
C ILE A 2 -0.08 -1.33 -14.75
N LEU A 3 -0.60 -0.71 -13.69
CA LEU A 3 -1.43 -1.39 -12.68
C LEU A 3 -2.90 -1.48 -13.09
N THR A 4 -3.40 -0.44 -13.76
CA THR A 4 -4.77 -0.36 -14.26
C THR A 4 -4.86 0.76 -15.30
N THR A 5 -5.84 0.65 -16.21
CA THR A 5 -6.26 1.73 -17.11
C THR A 5 -7.71 2.15 -16.84
N ASP A 6 -8.36 1.55 -15.85
CA ASP A 6 -9.73 1.90 -15.47
C ASP A 6 -9.78 3.27 -14.78
N ARG A 7 -10.57 4.17 -15.37
CA ARG A 7 -10.73 5.54 -14.89
C ARG A 7 -11.46 5.62 -13.55
N ALA A 8 -12.37 4.70 -13.26
CA ALA A 8 -13.07 4.68 -11.98
C ALA A 8 -12.08 4.35 -10.85
N THR A 9 -11.30 3.29 -11.01
CA THR A 9 -10.21 2.92 -10.09
C THR A 9 -9.22 4.06 -9.90
N ALA A 10 -8.76 4.71 -10.98
CA ALA A 10 -7.84 5.85 -10.89
C ALA A 10 -8.42 7.01 -10.05
N ARG A 11 -9.73 7.30 -10.17
CA ARG A 11 -10.39 8.30 -9.34
C ARG A 11 -10.47 7.89 -7.88
N THR A 12 -10.74 6.61 -7.59
CA THR A 12 -10.74 6.08 -6.23
C THR A 12 -9.38 6.28 -5.56
N ILE A 13 -8.28 5.97 -6.25
CA ILE A 13 -6.92 6.19 -5.74
C ILE A 13 -6.71 7.66 -5.34
N VAL A 14 -7.02 8.60 -6.24
CA VAL A 14 -6.84 10.04 -5.95
C VAL A 14 -7.78 10.50 -4.83
N GLY A 15 -9.01 9.98 -4.79
CA GLY A 15 -9.98 10.29 -3.74
C GLY A 15 -9.53 9.85 -2.35
N ASN A 16 -8.93 8.66 -2.24
CA ASN A 16 -8.47 8.09 -0.98
C ASN A 16 -7.28 8.84 -0.35
N VAL A 17 -6.59 9.72 -1.11
CA VAL A 17 -5.44 10.51 -0.59
C VAL A 17 -5.80 11.29 0.67
N ARG A 18 -7.04 11.79 0.77
CA ARG A 18 -7.51 12.55 1.94
C ARG A 18 -7.62 11.71 3.22
N ASP A 19 -7.73 10.39 3.06
CA ASP A 19 -7.99 9.43 4.13
C ASP A 19 -6.70 8.68 4.54
N VAL A 20 -5.56 9.05 3.95
CA VAL A 20 -4.24 8.49 4.28
C VAL A 20 -3.95 8.69 5.76
N PRO A 21 -3.48 7.66 6.49
CA PRO A 21 -3.13 7.78 7.90
C PRO A 21 -2.16 8.94 8.16
N PRO A 22 -2.48 9.87 9.09
CA PRO A 22 -1.65 11.04 9.36
C PRO A 22 -0.48 10.68 10.29
N LEU A 23 0.24 9.61 9.97
CA LEU A 23 1.40 9.17 10.74
C LEU A 23 2.62 10.01 10.37
N THR A 24 3.45 10.30 11.38
CA THR A 24 4.74 10.99 11.18
C THR A 24 5.66 10.14 10.30
N TRP A 25 6.40 10.78 9.39
CA TRP A 25 7.45 10.11 8.61
C TRP A 25 8.48 9.42 9.52
N GLY A 26 8.84 8.18 9.17
CA GLY A 26 9.78 7.35 9.93
C GLY A 26 9.17 6.66 11.15
N ARG A 27 7.88 6.86 11.46
CA ARG A 27 7.20 6.16 12.57
C ARG A 27 7.11 4.66 12.27
N ASN A 28 7.50 3.81 13.22
CA ASN A 28 7.27 2.36 13.11
C ASN A 28 5.76 2.04 13.12
N VAL A 29 5.37 1.11 12.26
CA VAL A 29 3.99 0.65 12.07
C VAL A 29 3.91 -0.84 12.40
N GLU A 30 3.24 -1.14 13.51
CA GLU A 30 2.89 -2.50 13.88
C GLU A 30 1.63 -2.97 13.13
N PRO A 31 1.53 -4.26 12.76
CA PRO A 31 2.47 -5.36 13.04
C PRO A 31 3.56 -5.53 11.96
N ALA A 32 3.75 -4.56 11.07
CA ALA A 32 4.65 -4.71 9.93
C ALA A 32 6.15 -4.62 10.30
N ASP A 33 6.48 -4.13 11.51
CA ASP A 33 7.84 -3.78 11.94
C ASP A 33 8.60 -2.98 10.86
N ASP A 34 7.89 -2.04 10.23
CA ASP A 34 8.37 -1.22 9.13
C ASP A 34 7.96 0.24 9.34
N MET A 35 8.63 1.17 8.68
CA MET A 35 8.46 2.61 8.92
C MET A 35 7.45 3.25 7.96
N TRP A 36 6.71 4.23 8.45
CA TRP A 36 5.81 5.03 7.64
C TRP A 36 6.56 6.02 6.74
N ASN A 37 6.38 5.93 5.42
CA ASN A 37 6.96 6.84 4.43
C ASN A 37 6.13 6.89 3.14
N SER A 38 6.69 7.43 2.05
CA SER A 38 6.00 7.53 0.75
C SER A 38 5.60 6.18 0.14
N ASN A 39 6.40 5.12 0.30
CA ASN A 39 6.06 3.79 -0.19
C ASN A 39 4.88 3.20 0.60
N SER A 40 4.77 3.53 1.89
CA SER A 40 3.61 3.19 2.71
C SER A 40 2.35 3.88 2.20
N VAL A 41 2.44 5.17 1.86
CA VAL A 41 1.31 5.90 1.26
C VAL A 41 0.89 5.25 -0.06
N VAL A 42 1.84 4.92 -0.95
CA VAL A 42 1.54 4.28 -2.24
C VAL A 42 0.86 2.92 -2.03
N SER A 43 1.45 2.01 -1.25
CA SER A 43 0.88 0.69 -1.00
C SER A 43 -0.49 0.75 -0.31
N TRP A 44 -0.67 1.66 0.65
CA TRP A 44 -1.95 1.90 1.30
C TRP A 44 -3.02 2.37 0.29
N LEU A 45 -2.68 3.27 -0.61
CA LEU A 45 -3.61 3.74 -1.65
C LEU A 45 -3.99 2.63 -2.65
N LEU A 46 -3.04 1.77 -3.01
CA LEU A 46 -3.31 0.65 -3.89
C LEU A 46 -4.27 -0.35 -3.25
N VAL A 47 -3.99 -0.79 -2.02
CA VAL A 47 -4.83 -1.80 -1.35
C VAL A 47 -6.22 -1.24 -1.00
N THR A 48 -6.33 0.01 -0.57
CA THR A 48 -7.63 0.65 -0.27
C THR A 48 -8.45 0.97 -1.52
N ALA A 49 -7.80 1.09 -2.69
CA ALA A 49 -8.48 1.16 -3.98
C ALA A 49 -8.81 -0.22 -4.58
N GLY A 50 -8.46 -1.31 -3.89
CA GLY A 50 -8.72 -2.69 -4.34
C GLY A 50 -7.78 -3.17 -5.45
N ILE A 51 -6.62 -2.53 -5.64
CA ILE A 51 -5.61 -2.99 -6.60
C ILE A 51 -4.79 -4.11 -5.96
N PRO A 52 -4.70 -5.30 -6.59
CA PRO A 52 -3.85 -6.38 -6.10
C PRO A 52 -2.38 -5.97 -6.06
N THR A 53 -1.74 -6.13 -4.90
CA THR A 53 -0.34 -5.74 -4.68
C THR A 53 0.63 -6.91 -4.64
N SER A 54 0.14 -8.15 -4.64
CA SER A 54 0.95 -9.37 -4.52
C SER A 54 1.98 -9.54 -5.65
N THR A 55 1.72 -8.95 -6.82
CA THR A 55 2.62 -8.97 -7.99
C THR A 55 3.44 -7.68 -8.16
N VAL A 56 3.22 -6.67 -7.29
CA VAL A 56 3.94 -5.39 -7.33
C VAL A 56 5.19 -5.52 -6.49
N VAL A 57 6.29 -5.91 -7.14
CA VAL A 57 7.59 -6.11 -6.49
C VAL A 57 8.61 -5.07 -6.96
N PRO A 58 9.57 -4.68 -6.10
CA PRO A 58 10.71 -3.87 -6.53
C PRO A 58 11.49 -4.57 -7.66
N PRO A 59 12.17 -3.80 -8.52
CA PRO A 59 13.12 -4.36 -9.48
C PRO A 59 14.19 -5.23 -8.79
N ALA A 60 14.80 -6.14 -9.55
CA ALA A 60 15.82 -7.04 -9.02
C ALA A 60 16.94 -6.27 -8.29
N GLY A 61 17.23 -6.67 -7.04
CA GLY A 61 18.20 -6.01 -6.16
C GLY A 61 17.70 -4.74 -5.46
N GLY A 62 16.47 -4.29 -5.73
CA GLY A 62 15.81 -3.19 -5.06
C GLY A 62 14.99 -3.61 -3.84
N SER A 63 14.66 -2.63 -3.00
CA SER A 63 13.70 -2.78 -1.90
C SER A 63 12.76 -1.58 -1.87
N ALA A 64 11.62 -1.73 -1.19
CA ALA A 64 10.68 -0.65 -0.94
C ALA A 64 10.40 -0.55 0.58
N PRO A 65 11.32 0.03 1.37
CA PRO A 65 11.08 0.24 2.80
C PRO A 65 9.79 1.01 3.02
N GLY A 66 9.02 0.66 4.03
CA GLY A 66 7.70 1.21 4.32
C GLY A 66 6.55 0.60 3.52
N TRP A 67 6.79 -0.22 2.50
CA TRP A 67 5.71 -0.83 1.72
C TRP A 67 4.81 -1.73 2.58
N GLN A 68 5.40 -2.52 3.48
CA GLN A 68 4.63 -3.43 4.34
C GLN A 68 3.79 -2.66 5.36
N ALA A 69 4.30 -1.53 5.86
CA ALA A 69 3.54 -0.64 6.74
C ALA A 69 2.24 -0.14 6.09
N GLY A 70 2.28 0.22 4.80
CA GLY A 70 1.10 0.66 4.06
C GLY A 70 0.07 -0.44 3.82
N LEU A 71 0.54 -1.63 3.42
CA LEU A 71 -0.34 -2.80 3.25
C LEU A 71 -1.03 -3.19 4.57
N ALA A 72 -0.29 -3.21 5.68
CA ALA A 72 -0.82 -3.59 6.99
C ALA A 72 -1.95 -2.65 7.46
N LEU A 73 -1.78 -1.33 7.27
CA LEU A 73 -2.80 -0.34 7.64
C LEU A 73 -3.97 -0.29 6.65
N GLY A 74 -3.74 -0.56 5.37
CA GLY A 74 -4.77 -0.49 4.33
C GLY A 74 -5.68 -1.72 4.28
N ALA A 75 -5.17 -2.89 4.66
CA ALA A 75 -5.96 -4.14 4.73
C ALA A 75 -6.87 -4.24 5.98
N GLY A 76 -6.87 -3.23 6.86
CA GLY A 76 -7.66 -3.23 8.09
C GLY A 76 -7.28 -4.34 9.09
N GLY A 77 -6.04 -4.84 9.03
CA GLY A 77 -5.55 -5.92 9.90
C GLY A 77 -6.06 -7.33 9.55
N ARG A 78 -6.63 -7.55 8.36
CA ARG A 78 -6.94 -8.91 7.90
C ARG A 78 -5.94 -9.32 6.81
N PRO A 79 -5.14 -10.39 7.02
CA PRO A 79 -4.27 -10.88 5.96
C PRO A 79 -5.12 -11.28 4.75
N GLU A 80 -4.67 -10.89 3.57
CA GLU A 80 -5.19 -11.38 2.30
C GLU A 80 -5.06 -12.92 2.36
N SER A 81 -6.20 -13.61 2.39
CA SER A 81 -6.20 -15.06 2.39
C SER A 81 -5.69 -15.51 1.03
N ALA A 82 -4.45 -15.99 0.99
CA ALA A 82 -3.91 -16.70 -0.15
C ALA A 82 -4.85 -17.86 -0.46
N THR A 83 -5.59 -17.75 -1.57
CA THR A 83 -6.33 -18.87 -2.14
C THR A 83 -5.34 -19.72 -2.95
N PRO A 84 -5.40 -21.06 -2.90
CA PRO A 84 -4.36 -21.97 -3.39
C PRO A 84 -4.08 -21.86 -4.89
#